data_AF-A0A1V1UJC1-F1
#
_entry.id   AF-A0A1V1UJC1-F1
#
_cell.length_a   1.000
_cell.length_b   1.000
_cell.length_c   1.000
_cell.angle_alpha   90.00
_cell.angle_beta   90.00
_cell.angle_gamma   90.00
#
_symmetry.space_group_name_H-M   'P 1'
#
loop_
_entity.id
_entity.type
_entity.pdbx_description
1 polymer ?
#
loop_
_entity_poly.entity_id
_entity_poly.type
_entity_poly.pdbx_seq_one_letter_code
_entity_poly.pdbx_strand_id
1 'polypeptide(L)'
;MFAFVDETGNTGKNIFDPNQPDFFTGALVTKTNFDVLHGKQLQSISMRAGVPALHASVVGMGPIENAADDILRLLKKIDARFFVSRVEKRYLLATKVYDVFFDSGENPAASWSAYNIKPLKMILCFKVATLITEQIARDFWEMLMARNEKTARQKIPGICEDLLAEVPTLPDARSREVVTETLTWSRDHPEALDIFIAGRQAKNGHMPNMVAFGNLLDGLEGFSKRWRRPLKKIVHDRQSQFEGSLAEWHKMFSNASDEPIHRPGETIVFQKVAGSTFEVSASDDSAGIQVADLILWLFRQHLLGKRLPPASARLLNYVFKKGYHSDFSFDGVGEQVEEQYRQIMATDLPPEIEKKAQEMIAGNELHRQRMIAAYEEDGLMPYQRRPLRLAGEDKS
;
A
#
# COMPACT_ATOMS: atom_id res chain seq x y z
N MET A 1 -17.45 -16.56 -2.99
CA MET A 1 -16.38 -16.88 -2.02
C MET A 1 -16.66 -16.08 -0.75
N PHE A 2 -15.98 -16.41 0.35
CA PHE A 2 -16.03 -15.66 1.60
C PHE A 2 -14.60 -15.34 2.02
N ALA A 3 -14.40 -14.15 2.56
CA ALA A 3 -13.13 -13.72 3.15
C ALA A 3 -13.36 -13.36 4.62
N PHE A 4 -12.50 -13.86 5.49
CA PHE A 4 -12.48 -13.55 6.93
C PHE A 4 -11.17 -12.87 7.22
N VAL A 5 -11.22 -11.64 7.73
CA VAL A 5 -10.10 -10.72 7.75
C VAL A 5 -9.79 -10.33 9.19
N ASP A 6 -8.51 -10.36 9.51
CA ASP A 6 -7.98 -9.81 10.74
C ASP A 6 -6.78 -8.90 10.45
N GLU A 7 -6.44 -8.04 11.40
CA GLU A 7 -5.41 -7.03 11.26
C GLU A 7 -4.66 -6.82 12.57
N THR A 8 -3.35 -6.55 12.48
CA THR A 8 -2.53 -6.28 13.66
C THR A 8 -1.49 -5.20 13.40
N GLY A 9 -1.29 -4.32 14.39
CA GLY A 9 -0.36 -3.20 14.34
C GLY A 9 -1.03 -1.86 14.62
N ASN A 10 -0.29 -0.95 15.24
CA ASN A 10 -0.78 0.38 15.58
C ASN A 10 -1.07 1.22 14.32
N THR A 11 -2.14 2.01 14.35
CA THR A 11 -2.50 2.99 13.32
C THR A 11 -2.66 4.39 13.94
N GLY A 12 -3.01 5.41 13.15
CA GLY A 12 -3.29 6.74 13.66
C GLY A 12 -2.03 7.49 14.10
N LYS A 13 -2.08 8.08 15.30
CA LYS A 13 -0.98 8.88 15.86
C LYS A 13 0.25 8.07 16.26
N ASN A 14 0.11 6.76 16.41
CA ASN A 14 1.17 5.85 16.86
C ASN A 14 1.89 5.16 15.67
N ILE A 15 1.98 5.85 14.53
CA ILE A 15 2.70 5.34 13.35
C ILE A 15 4.22 5.22 13.61
N PHE A 16 4.74 5.97 14.58
CA PHE A 16 6.16 5.98 14.96
C PHE A 16 6.53 5.07 16.15
N ASP A 17 5.67 4.11 16.52
CA ASP A 17 6.00 3.16 17.60
C ASP A 17 7.14 2.22 17.15
N PRO A 18 8.34 2.28 17.76
CA PRO A 18 9.48 1.48 17.33
C PRO A 18 9.27 -0.03 17.56
N ASN A 19 8.36 -0.42 18.46
CA ASN A 19 8.05 -1.83 18.70
C ASN A 19 7.04 -2.40 17.70
N GLN A 20 6.43 -1.54 16.88
CA GLN A 20 5.45 -1.91 15.87
C GLN A 20 5.72 -1.13 14.57
N PRO A 21 6.86 -1.36 13.90
CA PRO A 21 7.21 -0.65 12.65
C PRO A 21 6.30 -1.05 11.48
N ASP A 22 5.61 -2.17 11.60
CA ASP A 22 4.77 -2.75 10.56
C ASP A 22 3.30 -2.78 10.96
N PHE A 23 2.45 -2.79 9.94
CA PHE A 23 1.04 -3.13 10.01
C PHE A 23 0.79 -4.38 9.16
N PHE A 24 0.00 -5.32 9.66
CA PHE A 24 -0.28 -6.57 8.96
C PHE A 24 -1.78 -6.77 8.78
N THR A 25 -2.17 -7.26 7.62
CA THR A 25 -3.53 -7.71 7.31
C THR A 25 -3.49 -9.13 6.83
N GLY A 26 -4.39 -9.97 7.33
CA GLY A 26 -4.49 -11.37 7.00
C GLY A 26 -5.91 -11.74 6.66
N ALA A 27 -6.09 -12.60 5.66
CA ALA A 27 -7.42 -13.12 5.34
C ALA A 27 -7.41 -14.61 5.07
N LEU A 28 -8.37 -15.32 5.67
CA LEU A 28 -8.78 -16.64 5.25
C LEU A 28 -9.81 -16.52 4.12
N VAL A 29 -9.54 -17.13 2.98
CA VAL A 29 -10.42 -17.11 1.80
C VAL A 29 -10.91 -18.52 1.48
N THR A 30 -12.23 -18.67 1.40
CA THR A 30 -12.90 -19.97 1.22
C THR A 30 -14.03 -19.91 0.19
N LYS A 31 -14.35 -21.06 -0.43
CA LYS A 31 -15.40 -21.14 -1.47
C LYS A 31 -16.83 -21.07 -0.88
N THR A 32 -16.96 -21.45 0.39
CA THR A 32 -18.20 -21.54 1.19
C THR A 32 -18.01 -20.79 2.52
N ASN A 33 -19.08 -20.48 3.23
CA ASN A 33 -18.98 -19.77 4.50
C ASN A 33 -18.31 -20.66 5.57
N PHE A 34 -17.12 -20.27 6.02
CA PHE A 34 -16.32 -21.04 6.98
C PHE A 34 -16.97 -21.10 8.37
N ASP A 35 -17.50 -19.98 8.87
CA ASP A 35 -18.13 -19.92 10.20
C ASP A 35 -19.29 -20.91 10.31
N VAL A 36 -20.14 -20.93 9.29
CA VAL A 36 -21.33 -21.79 9.26
C VAL A 36 -20.97 -23.27 9.15
N LEU A 37 -20.01 -23.62 8.28
CA LEU A 37 -19.72 -25.04 7.97
C LEU A 37 -18.65 -25.66 8.87
N HIS A 38 -17.74 -24.86 9.41
CA HIS A 38 -16.53 -25.35 10.09
C HIS A 38 -16.32 -24.74 11.47
N GLY A 39 -17.14 -23.78 11.92
CA GLY A 39 -16.98 -23.15 13.24
C GLY A 39 -17.00 -24.15 14.39
N LYS A 40 -17.96 -25.09 14.42
CA LYS A 40 -18.01 -26.17 15.42
C LYS A 40 -16.79 -27.09 15.38
N GLN A 41 -16.27 -27.35 14.18
CA GLN A 41 -15.09 -28.19 14.01
C GLN A 41 -13.84 -27.48 14.56
N LEU A 42 -13.68 -26.18 14.28
CA LEU A 42 -12.59 -25.38 14.84
C LEU A 42 -12.68 -25.31 16.37
N GLN A 43 -13.87 -25.05 16.92
CA GLN A 43 -14.10 -25.05 18.37
C GLN A 43 -13.70 -26.38 19.02
N SER A 44 -14.04 -27.51 18.39
CA SER A 44 -13.61 -28.83 18.88
C SER A 44 -12.08 -28.99 18.88
N ILE A 45 -11.40 -28.45 17.86
CA ILE A 45 -9.93 -28.45 17.80
C ILE A 45 -9.35 -27.58 18.93
N SER A 46 -9.87 -26.36 19.12
CA SER A 46 -9.44 -25.46 20.19
C SER A 46 -9.56 -26.11 21.57
N MET A 47 -10.72 -26.72 21.85
CA MET A 47 -10.97 -27.40 23.13
C MET A 47 -10.02 -28.57 23.37
N ARG A 48 -9.68 -29.35 22.32
CA ARG A 48 -8.66 -30.41 22.43
C ARG A 48 -7.26 -29.86 22.68
N ALA A 49 -6.96 -28.66 22.21
CA ALA A 49 -5.72 -27.95 22.49
C ALA A 49 -5.72 -27.25 23.87
N GLY A 50 -6.81 -27.36 24.64
CA GLY A 50 -6.93 -26.82 25.99
C GLY A 50 -7.35 -25.35 26.06
N VAL A 51 -7.88 -24.78 24.97
CA VAL A 51 -8.28 -23.37 24.91
C VAL A 51 -9.70 -23.19 24.36
N PRO A 52 -10.48 -22.22 24.87
CA PRO A 52 -11.85 -22.01 24.40
C PRO A 52 -11.91 -21.42 22.98
N ALA A 53 -10.92 -20.62 22.60
CA ALA A 53 -10.78 -19.98 21.30
C ALA A 53 -9.29 -19.84 20.95
N LEU A 54 -8.98 -19.76 19.65
CA LEU A 54 -7.60 -19.67 19.14
C LEU A 54 -7.17 -18.22 18.94
N HIS A 55 -7.26 -17.42 20.00
CA HIS A 55 -6.70 -16.06 20.00
C HIS A 55 -5.20 -16.13 20.21
N ALA A 56 -4.43 -16.10 19.13
CA ALA A 56 -3.04 -16.51 19.12
C ALA A 56 -2.14 -15.67 20.03
N SER A 57 -2.45 -14.38 20.16
CA SER A 57 -1.78 -13.45 21.07
C SER A 57 -1.98 -13.79 22.56
N VAL A 58 -3.10 -14.43 22.92
CA VAL A 58 -3.46 -14.78 24.30
C VAL A 58 -3.00 -16.19 24.65
N VAL A 59 -3.18 -17.15 23.73
CA VAL A 59 -2.92 -18.57 24.01
C VAL A 59 -1.43 -18.93 23.92
N GLY A 60 -0.66 -18.20 23.12
CA GLY A 60 0.77 -18.47 22.89
C GLY A 60 1.06 -19.76 22.12
N MET A 61 2.35 -20.07 21.95
CA MET A 61 2.82 -21.08 20.98
C MET A 61 2.41 -22.53 21.33
N GLY A 62 2.32 -22.89 22.61
CA GLY A 62 2.07 -24.28 23.03
C GLY A 62 0.70 -24.82 22.56
N PRO A 63 -0.41 -24.18 22.95
CA PRO A 63 -1.74 -24.56 22.46
C PRO A 63 -1.88 -24.49 20.94
N ILE A 64 -1.24 -23.50 20.30
CA ILE A 64 -1.22 -23.37 18.83
C ILE A 64 -0.57 -24.60 18.19
N GLU A 65 0.59 -25.02 18.70
CA GLU A 65 1.30 -26.18 18.16
C GLU A 65 0.47 -27.46 18.28
N ASN A 66 -0.23 -27.65 19.40
CA ASN A 66 -1.11 -28.80 19.61
C ASN A 66 -2.31 -28.81 18.64
N ALA A 67 -2.80 -27.64 18.24
CA ALA A 67 -3.92 -27.50 17.30
C ALA A 67 -3.48 -27.52 15.82
N ALA A 68 -2.23 -27.18 15.52
CA ALA A 68 -1.79 -26.80 14.17
C ALA A 68 -2.00 -27.90 13.11
N ASP A 69 -1.74 -29.17 13.43
CA ASP A 69 -1.94 -30.26 12.46
C ASP A 69 -3.42 -30.53 12.16
N ASP A 70 -4.30 -30.38 13.16
CA ASP A 70 -5.75 -30.51 12.97
C ASP A 70 -6.30 -29.37 12.11
N ILE A 71 -5.86 -28.14 12.39
CA ILE A 71 -6.18 -26.95 11.61
C ILE A 71 -5.68 -27.14 10.18
N LEU A 72 -4.43 -27.57 9.99
CA LEU A 72 -3.85 -27.82 8.67
C LEU A 72 -4.66 -28.86 7.88
N ARG A 73 -5.08 -29.95 8.52
CA ARG A 73 -5.95 -30.97 7.88
C ARG A 73 -7.28 -30.37 7.44
N LEU A 74 -7.91 -29.56 8.27
CA LEU A 74 -9.15 -28.86 7.94
C LEU A 74 -8.94 -27.91 6.75
N LEU A 75 -7.92 -27.06 6.78
CA LEU A 75 -7.64 -26.07 5.73
C LEU A 75 -7.31 -26.71 4.39
N LYS A 76 -6.60 -27.85 4.39
CA LYS A 76 -6.35 -28.66 3.20
C LYS A 76 -7.65 -29.25 2.63
N LYS A 77 -8.50 -29.81 3.49
CA LYS A 77 -9.77 -30.44 3.09
C LYS A 77 -10.67 -29.47 2.33
N ILE A 78 -10.67 -28.20 2.72
CA ILE A 78 -11.55 -27.17 2.14
C ILE A 78 -10.88 -26.34 1.04
N ASP A 79 -9.63 -26.65 0.66
CA ASP A 79 -8.82 -25.87 -0.29
C ASP A 79 -8.75 -24.38 0.10
N ALA A 80 -8.55 -24.10 1.39
CA ALA A 80 -8.44 -22.75 1.92
C ALA A 80 -7.27 -21.99 1.26
N ARG A 81 -7.49 -20.70 1.02
CA ARG A 81 -6.49 -19.76 0.52
C ARG A 81 -6.31 -18.63 1.50
N PHE A 82 -5.21 -17.91 1.33
CA PHE A 82 -4.82 -16.88 2.26
C PHE A 82 -4.41 -15.62 1.54
N PHE A 83 -4.67 -14.49 2.15
CA PHE A 83 -3.99 -13.25 1.82
C PHE A 83 -3.23 -12.81 3.05
N VAL A 84 -1.97 -12.40 2.88
CA VAL A 84 -1.19 -11.78 3.93
C VAL A 84 -0.51 -10.56 3.34
N SER A 85 -0.65 -9.43 4.01
CA SER A 85 0.04 -8.20 3.63
C SER A 85 0.80 -7.62 4.80
N ARG A 86 1.99 -7.10 4.48
CA ARG A 86 2.79 -6.25 5.35
C ARG A 86 2.78 -4.83 4.77
N VAL A 87 2.59 -3.85 5.63
CA VAL A 87 2.77 -2.42 5.34
C VAL A 87 3.81 -1.90 6.33
N GLU A 88 5.02 -1.63 5.85
CA GLU A 88 6.06 -0.96 6.63
C GLU A 88 5.70 0.52 6.74
N LYS A 89 5.57 1.03 7.97
CA LYS A 89 5.09 2.39 8.22
C LYS A 89 6.05 3.46 7.73
N ARG A 90 7.37 3.19 7.82
CA ARG A 90 8.40 4.10 7.30
C ARG A 90 8.32 4.22 5.77
N TYR A 91 8.14 3.09 5.10
CA TYR A 91 7.95 3.07 3.64
C TYR A 91 6.66 3.79 3.24
N LEU A 92 5.55 3.52 3.93
CA LEU A 92 4.31 4.26 3.74
C LEU A 92 4.51 5.76 3.84
N LEU A 93 5.15 6.23 4.91
CA LEU A 93 5.42 7.66 5.09
C LEU A 93 6.27 8.22 3.95
N ALA A 94 7.32 7.52 3.52
CA ALA A 94 8.15 7.95 2.39
C ALA A 94 7.35 8.08 1.09
N THR A 95 6.46 7.13 0.80
CA THR A 95 5.58 7.24 -0.37
C THR A 95 4.63 8.42 -0.28
N LYS A 96 4.15 8.78 0.93
CA LYS A 96 3.31 9.97 1.12
C LYS A 96 4.10 11.26 0.96
N VAL A 97 5.32 11.36 1.47
CA VAL A 97 6.21 12.51 1.23
C VAL A 97 6.42 12.69 -0.27
N TYR A 98 6.71 11.59 -0.97
CA TYR A 98 6.89 11.62 -2.41
C TYR A 98 5.62 12.05 -3.14
N ASP A 99 4.48 11.43 -2.86
CA ASP A 99 3.20 11.77 -3.51
C ASP A 99 2.78 13.22 -3.26
N VAL A 100 3.09 13.79 -2.09
CA VAL A 100 2.73 15.18 -1.78
C VAL A 100 3.59 16.20 -2.53
N PHE A 101 4.91 16.00 -2.58
CA PHE A 101 5.80 17.01 -3.15
C PHE A 101 6.15 16.77 -4.62
N PHE A 102 6.04 15.54 -5.11
CA PHE A 102 6.50 15.13 -6.44
C PHE A 102 5.36 14.76 -7.39
N ASP A 103 4.10 15.00 -7.05
CA ASP A 103 3.00 14.84 -8.00
C ASP A 103 3.09 15.88 -9.11
N SER A 104 3.44 15.46 -10.32
CA SER A 104 3.55 16.34 -11.49
C SER A 104 2.24 17.01 -11.92
N GLY A 105 1.09 16.54 -11.41
CA GLY A 105 -0.19 17.20 -11.58
C GLY A 105 -0.30 18.46 -10.74
N GLU A 106 0.21 18.43 -9.51
CA GLU A 106 0.11 19.52 -8.52
C GLU A 106 1.41 20.34 -8.39
N ASN A 107 2.55 19.77 -8.77
CA ASN A 107 3.84 20.44 -8.75
C ASN A 107 4.40 20.51 -10.18
N PRO A 108 4.37 21.68 -10.83
CA PRO A 108 4.90 21.85 -12.18
C PRO A 108 6.42 21.65 -12.27
N ALA A 109 7.14 21.79 -11.16
CA ALA A 109 8.57 21.53 -11.09
C ALA A 109 8.92 20.05 -10.93
N ALA A 110 7.94 19.18 -10.62
CA ALA A 110 8.15 17.74 -10.55
C ALA A 110 8.24 17.11 -11.95
N SER A 111 9.11 16.10 -12.10
CA SER A 111 9.25 15.39 -13.37
C SER A 111 8.04 14.48 -13.64
N TRP A 112 7.34 14.73 -14.75
CA TRP A 112 6.19 13.90 -15.17
C TRP A 112 6.54 12.41 -15.28
N SER A 113 7.66 12.09 -15.91
CA SER A 113 8.10 10.70 -16.06
C SER A 113 8.51 10.08 -14.73
N ALA A 114 9.14 10.85 -13.84
CA ALA A 114 9.49 10.37 -12.51
C ALA A 114 8.25 10.19 -11.61
N TYR A 115 7.10 10.75 -11.94
CA TYR A 115 5.88 10.52 -11.16
C TYR A 115 4.95 9.46 -11.79
N ASN A 116 4.73 9.52 -13.10
CA ASN A 116 3.69 8.73 -13.78
C ASN A 116 4.18 7.40 -14.35
N ILE A 117 5.49 7.19 -14.48
CA ILE A 117 6.06 5.93 -14.96
C ILE A 117 6.56 5.15 -13.75
N LYS A 118 5.83 4.09 -13.36
CA LYS A 118 6.04 3.38 -12.09
C LYS A 118 7.49 2.99 -11.80
N PRO A 119 8.27 2.37 -12.72
CA PRO A 119 9.67 2.07 -12.44
C PRO A 119 10.51 3.31 -12.10
N LEU A 120 10.33 4.42 -12.83
CA LEU A 120 11.06 5.66 -12.60
C LEU A 120 10.62 6.33 -11.30
N LYS A 121 9.31 6.25 -11.00
CA LYS A 121 8.73 6.67 -9.72
C LYS A 121 9.38 5.98 -8.54
N MET A 122 9.54 4.67 -8.61
CA MET A 122 10.14 3.92 -7.50
C MET A 122 11.60 4.27 -7.28
N ILE A 123 12.40 4.50 -8.34
CA ILE A 123 13.78 4.95 -8.19
C ILE A 123 13.85 6.28 -7.44
N LEU A 124 13.10 7.30 -7.90
CA LEU A 124 13.20 8.61 -7.29
C LEU A 124 12.59 8.62 -5.88
N CYS A 125 11.48 7.89 -5.66
CA CYS A 125 10.89 7.71 -4.34
C CYS A 125 11.87 7.08 -3.35
N PHE A 126 12.65 6.07 -3.76
CA PHE A 126 13.66 5.44 -2.90
C PHE A 126 14.81 6.39 -2.57
N LYS A 127 15.25 7.20 -3.54
CA LYS A 127 16.26 8.24 -3.29
C LYS A 127 15.72 9.32 -2.35
N VAL A 128 14.51 9.82 -2.56
CA VAL A 128 13.88 10.81 -1.66
C VAL A 128 13.70 10.23 -0.26
N ALA A 129 13.38 8.93 -0.14
CA ALA A 129 13.24 8.27 1.14
C ALA A 129 14.53 8.30 2.00
N THR A 130 15.71 8.36 1.39
CA THR A 130 16.98 8.46 2.15
C THR A 130 17.18 9.84 2.78
N LEU A 131 16.46 10.86 2.30
CA LEU A 131 16.50 12.22 2.85
C LEU A 131 15.63 12.38 4.10
N ILE A 132 14.72 11.44 4.35
CA ILE A 132 13.72 11.57 5.41
C ILE A 132 14.34 11.14 6.74
N THR A 133 14.72 12.13 7.55
CA THR A 133 15.10 11.93 8.95
C THR A 133 13.87 11.68 9.82
N GLU A 134 14.09 11.22 11.06
CA GLU A 134 12.98 11.02 12.01
C GLU A 134 12.22 12.32 12.29
N GLN A 135 12.93 13.45 12.37
CA GLN A 135 12.31 14.76 12.61
C GLN A 135 11.42 15.17 11.42
N ILE A 136 11.96 15.10 10.20
CA ILE A 136 11.20 15.38 8.96
C ILE A 136 9.94 14.49 8.89
N ALA A 137 10.08 13.21 9.22
CA ALA A 137 8.96 12.29 9.22
C ALA A 137 7.85 12.71 10.20
N ARG A 138 8.22 13.12 11.41
CA ARG A 138 7.27 13.59 12.43
C ARG A 138 6.58 14.87 11.98
N ASP A 139 7.32 15.85 11.50
CA ASP A 139 6.77 17.13 11.04
C ASP A 139 5.83 16.96 9.85
N PHE A 140 6.20 16.12 8.89
CA PHE A 140 5.35 15.77 7.76
C PHE A 140 4.07 15.03 8.19
N TRP A 141 4.16 14.10 9.14
CA TRP A 141 2.96 13.41 9.62
C TRP A 141 2.03 14.35 10.40
N GLU A 142 2.59 15.26 11.20
CA GLU A 142 1.82 16.32 11.85
C GLU A 142 1.12 17.24 10.85
N MET A 143 1.80 17.57 9.74
CA MET A 143 1.22 18.33 8.63
C MET A 143 0.02 17.60 8.02
N LEU A 144 0.17 16.33 7.64
CA LEU A 144 -0.93 15.52 7.07
C LEU A 144 -2.11 15.40 8.04
N MET A 145 -1.83 15.33 9.34
CA MET A 145 -2.86 15.17 10.38
C MET A 145 -3.41 16.50 10.90
N ALA A 146 -2.93 17.63 10.39
CA ALA A 146 -3.32 18.97 10.84
C ALA A 146 -4.83 19.17 10.78
N ARG A 147 -5.40 19.88 11.76
CA ARG A 147 -6.87 20.02 11.87
C ARG A 147 -7.48 20.91 10.79
N ASN A 148 -6.70 21.86 10.28
CA ASN A 148 -7.11 22.79 9.24
C ASN A 148 -5.98 22.98 8.23
N GLU A 149 -6.36 23.37 7.03
CA GLU A 149 -5.50 23.58 5.86
C GLU A 149 -4.40 24.61 6.12
N LYS A 150 -4.73 25.73 6.77
CA LYS A 150 -3.76 26.80 7.07
C LYS A 150 -2.59 26.27 7.90
N THR A 151 -2.87 25.49 8.94
CA THR A 151 -1.82 24.88 9.78
C THR A 151 -1.00 23.85 9.00
N ALA A 152 -1.63 23.08 8.09
CA ALA A 152 -0.90 22.14 7.24
C ALA A 152 0.08 22.90 6.33
N ARG A 153 -0.42 23.90 5.58
CA ARG A 153 0.39 24.68 4.63
C ARG A 153 1.54 25.42 5.29
N GLN A 154 1.35 25.93 6.51
CA GLN A 154 2.41 26.61 7.26
C GLN A 154 3.61 25.72 7.59
N LYS A 155 3.45 24.39 7.60
CA LYS A 155 4.54 23.44 7.84
C LYS A 155 5.33 23.11 6.58
N ILE A 156 4.76 23.30 5.38
CA ILE A 156 5.39 22.91 4.11
C ILE A 156 6.79 23.53 3.93
N PRO A 157 6.99 24.86 4.10
CA PRO A 157 8.29 25.45 3.82
C PRO A 157 9.42 24.87 4.69
N GLY A 158 9.17 24.68 5.99
CA GLY A 158 10.14 24.09 6.91
C GLY A 158 10.49 22.64 6.56
N ILE A 159 9.50 21.83 6.21
CA ILE A 159 9.72 20.44 5.78
C ILE A 159 10.57 20.41 4.49
N CYS A 160 10.28 21.29 3.53
CA CYS A 160 11.05 21.39 2.31
C CYS A 160 12.49 21.86 2.57
N GLU A 161 12.70 22.82 3.47
CA GLU A 161 14.05 23.27 3.88
C GLU A 161 14.87 22.15 4.51
N ASP A 162 14.27 21.38 5.43
CA ASP A 162 14.93 20.25 6.07
C ASP A 162 15.27 19.15 5.04
N LEU A 163 14.37 18.85 4.10
CA LEU A 163 14.66 17.90 3.01
C LEU A 163 15.76 18.42 2.08
N LEU A 164 15.75 19.71 1.75
CA LEU A 164 16.77 20.37 0.92
C LEU A 164 18.16 20.29 1.57
N ALA A 165 18.25 20.41 2.89
CA ALA A 165 19.50 20.28 3.63
C ALA A 165 20.14 18.89 3.47
N GLU A 166 19.33 17.85 3.27
CA GLU A 166 19.78 16.47 3.09
C GLU A 166 20.10 16.13 1.62
N VAL A 167 19.64 16.91 0.64
CA VAL A 167 19.87 16.64 -0.80
C VAL A 167 21.34 16.41 -1.19
N PRO A 168 22.35 17.10 -0.61
CA PRO A 168 23.76 16.84 -0.91
C PRO A 168 24.20 15.38 -0.64
N THR A 169 23.46 14.64 0.19
CA THR A 169 23.74 13.21 0.47
C THR A 169 23.38 12.28 -0.69
N LEU A 170 22.56 12.73 -1.65
CA LEU A 170 22.21 11.90 -2.81
C LEU A 170 23.43 11.69 -3.71
N PRO A 171 23.71 10.44 -4.16
CA PRO A 171 24.89 10.15 -4.97
C PRO A 171 24.79 10.72 -6.41
N ASP A 172 23.58 10.71 -6.98
CA ASP A 172 23.34 11.04 -8.39
C ASP A 172 23.11 12.54 -8.60
N ALA A 173 23.90 13.16 -9.48
CA ALA A 173 23.86 14.60 -9.75
C ALA A 173 22.52 15.06 -10.32
N ARG A 174 21.94 14.29 -11.25
CA ARG A 174 20.64 14.63 -11.83
C ARG A 174 19.52 14.52 -10.80
N SER A 175 19.59 13.52 -9.91
CA SER A 175 18.65 13.43 -8.78
C SER A 175 18.76 14.63 -7.85
N ARG A 176 19.97 15.10 -7.53
CA ARG A 176 20.14 16.32 -6.73
C ARG A 176 19.46 17.52 -7.37
N GLU A 177 19.66 17.73 -8.66
CA GLU A 177 19.03 18.83 -9.41
C GLU A 177 17.50 18.74 -9.39
N VAL A 178 16.93 17.61 -9.84
CA VAL A 178 15.47 17.43 -9.93
C VAL A 178 14.80 17.55 -8.56
N VAL A 179 15.39 16.95 -7.52
CA VAL A 179 14.86 17.02 -6.15
C VAL A 179 14.96 18.44 -5.61
N THR A 180 16.09 19.13 -5.82
CA THR A 180 16.27 20.52 -5.38
C THR A 180 15.20 21.41 -5.97
N GLU A 181 15.00 21.35 -7.28
CA GLU A 181 14.03 22.21 -7.96
C GLU A 181 12.58 21.91 -7.53
N THR A 182 12.23 20.62 -7.41
CA THR A 182 10.89 20.20 -6.99
C THR A 182 10.57 20.70 -5.57
N LEU A 183 11.52 20.55 -4.64
CA LEU A 183 11.35 20.98 -3.25
C LEU A 183 11.42 22.50 -3.10
N THR A 184 12.27 23.18 -3.87
CA THR A 184 12.36 24.65 -3.89
C THR A 184 11.03 25.25 -4.33
N TRP A 185 10.44 24.73 -5.40
CA TRP A 185 9.13 25.17 -5.85
C TRP A 185 8.04 24.89 -4.80
N SER A 186 8.04 23.71 -4.20
CA SER A 186 7.08 23.35 -3.13
C SER A 186 7.17 24.27 -1.92
N ARG A 187 8.39 24.67 -1.53
CA ARG A 187 8.65 25.61 -0.43
C ARG A 187 8.09 26.99 -0.74
N ASP A 188 8.26 27.45 -1.97
CA ASP A 188 7.92 28.80 -2.41
C ASP A 188 6.43 28.95 -2.77
N HIS A 189 5.74 27.83 -3.08
CA HIS A 189 4.33 27.79 -3.45
C HIS A 189 3.49 26.79 -2.60
N PRO A 190 3.50 26.90 -1.26
CA PRO A 190 2.78 25.99 -0.37
C PRO A 190 1.24 26.05 -0.54
N GLU A 191 0.70 27.15 -1.06
CA GLU A 191 -0.72 27.31 -1.39
C GLU A 191 -1.18 26.44 -2.55
N ALA A 192 -0.24 26.02 -3.39
CA ALA A 192 -0.53 25.31 -4.62
C ALA A 192 -0.80 23.82 -4.34
N LEU A 193 -0.10 23.23 -3.37
CA LEU A 193 -0.24 21.80 -3.04
C LEU A 193 -1.59 21.50 -2.36
N ASP A 194 -2.35 20.55 -2.90
CA ASP A 194 -3.64 20.13 -2.34
C ASP A 194 -3.43 18.99 -1.33
N ILE A 195 -2.87 19.36 -0.18
CA ILE A 195 -2.49 18.41 0.87
C ILE A 195 -3.60 18.18 1.90
N PHE A 196 -4.60 19.06 1.96
CA PHE A 196 -5.55 19.08 3.06
C PHE A 196 -6.84 18.36 2.68
N ILE A 197 -6.99 17.16 3.22
CA ILE A 197 -8.24 16.43 3.10
C ILE A 197 -9.13 16.72 4.30
N ALA A 198 -10.24 17.42 4.05
CA ALA A 198 -11.24 17.73 5.07
C ALA A 198 -11.98 16.46 5.53
N GLY A 199 -12.22 16.35 6.84
CA GLY A 199 -12.99 15.25 7.42
C GLY A 199 -12.15 14.08 7.95
N ARG A 200 -12.64 13.46 9.02
CA ARG A 200 -11.92 12.39 9.74
C ARG A 200 -11.76 11.13 8.88
N GLN A 201 -12.78 10.75 8.11
CA GLN A 201 -12.76 9.54 7.28
C GLN A 201 -11.74 9.65 6.15
N ALA A 202 -11.59 10.83 5.56
CA ALA A 202 -10.68 11.05 4.45
C ALA A 202 -9.20 11.05 4.92
N LYS A 203 -8.93 11.59 6.12
CA LYS A 203 -7.62 11.45 6.78
C LYS A 203 -7.24 10.02 7.12
N ASN A 204 -8.22 9.15 7.39
CA ASN A 204 -7.96 7.72 7.58
C ASN A 204 -7.40 7.08 6.30
N GLY A 205 -7.57 7.68 5.12
CA GLY A 205 -6.98 7.23 3.86
C GLY A 205 -5.45 7.19 3.85
N HIS A 206 -4.78 7.97 4.71
CA HIS A 206 -3.32 7.94 4.83
C HIS A 206 -2.81 6.82 5.75
N MET A 207 -3.70 6.14 6.49
CA MET A 207 -3.32 5.20 7.54
C MET A 207 -2.89 3.84 6.98
N PRO A 208 -2.00 3.11 7.69
CA PRO A 208 -1.54 1.81 7.24
C PRO A 208 -2.65 0.79 6.97
N ASN A 209 -3.70 0.78 7.80
CA ASN A 209 -4.84 -0.12 7.62
C ASN A 209 -5.61 0.15 6.33
N MET A 210 -5.69 1.41 5.88
CA MET A 210 -6.42 1.69 4.65
C MET A 210 -5.63 1.26 3.40
N VAL A 211 -4.31 1.45 3.42
CA VAL A 211 -3.43 0.92 2.36
C VAL A 211 -3.44 -0.62 2.36
N ALA A 212 -3.38 -1.24 3.53
CA ALA A 212 -3.46 -2.69 3.66
C ALA A 212 -4.82 -3.25 3.18
N PHE A 213 -5.91 -2.52 3.45
CA PHE A 213 -7.23 -2.86 2.95
C PHE A 213 -7.32 -2.79 1.43
N GLY A 214 -6.73 -1.77 0.80
CA GLY A 214 -6.60 -1.70 -0.67
C GLY A 214 -5.88 -2.93 -1.24
N ASN A 215 -4.72 -3.27 -0.68
CA ASN A 215 -3.96 -4.47 -1.07
C ASN A 215 -4.77 -5.76 -0.88
N LEU A 216 -5.56 -5.85 0.20
CA LEU A 216 -6.47 -6.96 0.45
C LEU A 216 -7.52 -7.08 -0.65
N LEU A 217 -8.18 -5.98 -1.04
CA LEU A 217 -9.18 -6.00 -2.11
C LEU A 217 -8.59 -6.50 -3.44
N ASP A 218 -7.37 -6.08 -3.77
CA ASP A 218 -6.64 -6.59 -4.93
C ASP A 218 -6.36 -8.10 -4.83
N GLY A 219 -5.91 -8.56 -3.66
CA GLY A 219 -5.70 -9.99 -3.40
C GLY A 219 -6.98 -10.81 -3.56
N LEU A 220 -8.09 -10.33 -3.00
CA LEU A 220 -9.40 -10.98 -3.08
C LEU A 220 -9.96 -10.99 -4.50
N GLU A 221 -9.78 -9.90 -5.26
CA GLU A 221 -10.13 -9.84 -6.67
C GLU A 221 -9.31 -10.85 -7.49
N GLY A 222 -8.01 -10.96 -7.19
CA GLY A 222 -7.15 -11.98 -7.79
C GLY A 222 -7.62 -13.41 -7.50
N PHE A 223 -8.13 -13.70 -6.29
CA PHE A 223 -8.77 -14.98 -5.99
C PHE A 223 -10.07 -15.19 -6.78
N SER A 224 -10.89 -14.15 -6.88
CA SER A 224 -12.17 -14.18 -7.63
C SER A 224 -11.95 -14.60 -9.08
N LYS A 225 -10.98 -13.96 -9.75
CA LYS A 225 -10.59 -14.25 -11.13
C LYS A 225 -10.04 -15.67 -11.28
N ARG A 226 -9.11 -16.10 -10.42
CA ARG A 226 -8.50 -17.44 -10.50
C ARG A 226 -9.49 -18.57 -10.24
N TRP A 227 -10.43 -18.38 -9.32
CA TRP A 227 -11.47 -19.37 -9.05
C TRP A 227 -12.71 -19.22 -9.93
N ARG A 228 -12.75 -18.20 -10.80
CA ARG A 228 -13.93 -17.84 -11.61
C ARG A 228 -15.20 -17.81 -10.76
N ARG A 229 -15.11 -17.21 -9.58
CA ARG A 229 -16.18 -17.21 -8.59
C ARG A 229 -16.20 -15.87 -7.85
N PRO A 230 -17.29 -15.11 -7.92
CA PRO A 230 -17.35 -13.79 -7.27
C PRO A 230 -17.21 -13.91 -5.76
N LEU A 231 -16.60 -12.89 -5.15
CA LEU A 231 -16.61 -12.72 -3.70
C LEU A 231 -18.03 -12.33 -3.27
N LYS A 232 -18.59 -13.03 -2.29
CA LYS A 232 -19.94 -12.74 -1.80
C LYS A 232 -19.89 -11.80 -0.61
N LYS A 233 -18.97 -12.04 0.32
CA LYS A 233 -18.92 -11.37 1.61
C LYS A 233 -17.49 -11.30 2.14
N ILE A 234 -17.14 -10.15 2.69
CA ILE A 234 -15.98 -9.91 3.53
C ILE A 234 -16.50 -9.78 4.97
N VAL A 235 -15.97 -10.59 5.87
CA VAL A 235 -16.21 -10.51 7.31
C VAL A 235 -14.91 -10.03 7.94
N HIS A 236 -14.91 -8.83 8.49
CA HIS A 236 -13.74 -8.19 9.05
C HIS A 236 -13.81 -8.16 10.57
N ASP A 237 -12.68 -8.35 11.26
CA ASP A 237 -12.64 -8.20 12.71
C ASP A 237 -12.96 -6.76 13.15
N ARG A 238 -13.50 -6.63 14.36
CA ARG A 238 -13.97 -5.34 14.86
C ARG A 238 -12.82 -4.39 15.16
N GLN A 239 -12.62 -3.41 14.28
CA GLN A 239 -11.85 -2.21 14.56
C GLN A 239 -12.77 -1.00 14.76
N SER A 240 -13.12 -0.73 16.03
CA SER A 240 -14.10 0.30 16.41
C SER A 240 -13.81 1.70 15.88
N GLN A 241 -12.55 2.04 15.56
CA GLN A 241 -12.19 3.35 15.03
C GLN A 241 -12.30 3.49 13.51
N PHE A 242 -12.26 2.39 12.74
CA PHE A 242 -12.08 2.43 11.28
C PHE A 242 -13.17 1.72 10.47
N GLU A 243 -14.09 1.01 11.13
CA GLU A 243 -15.22 0.30 10.51
C GLU A 243 -15.95 1.12 9.44
N GLY A 244 -16.36 2.36 9.78
CA GLY A 244 -17.08 3.21 8.84
C GLY A 244 -16.27 3.59 7.60
N SER A 245 -14.96 3.84 7.77
CA SER A 245 -14.06 4.15 6.65
C SER A 245 -13.81 2.93 5.77
N LEU A 246 -13.64 1.74 6.36
CA LEU A 246 -13.44 0.49 5.60
C LEU A 246 -14.68 0.13 4.79
N ALA A 247 -15.87 0.27 5.37
CA ALA A 247 -17.13 0.03 4.67
C ALA A 247 -17.34 1.01 3.50
N GLU A 248 -17.01 2.29 3.68
CA GLU A 248 -17.08 3.29 2.62
C GLU A 248 -16.08 3.01 1.50
N TRP A 249 -14.83 2.66 1.84
CA TRP A 249 -13.82 2.26 0.86
C TRP A 249 -14.24 1.01 0.09
N HIS A 250 -14.74 -0.01 0.78
CA HIS A 250 -15.29 -1.20 0.12
C HIS A 250 -16.40 -0.83 -0.86
N LYS A 251 -17.33 0.05 -0.46
CA LYS A 251 -18.40 0.52 -1.34
C LYS A 251 -17.85 1.29 -2.55
N MET A 252 -16.84 2.13 -2.35
CA MET A 252 -16.19 2.89 -3.43
C MET A 252 -15.56 1.94 -4.46
N PHE A 253 -14.73 0.99 -4.03
CA PHE A 253 -14.06 0.05 -4.93
C PHE A 253 -15.01 -0.96 -5.58
N SER A 254 -16.02 -1.44 -4.85
CA SER A 254 -16.97 -2.43 -5.40
C SER A 254 -17.95 -1.85 -6.41
N ASN A 255 -18.19 -0.53 -6.38
CA ASN A 255 -19.06 0.18 -7.31
C ASN A 255 -18.30 1.07 -8.31
N ALA A 256 -16.97 1.08 -8.29
CA ALA A 256 -16.17 1.82 -9.26
C ALA A 256 -16.38 1.28 -10.69
N SER A 257 -15.99 2.06 -11.68
CA SER A 257 -15.99 1.62 -13.09
C SER A 257 -15.04 0.44 -13.29
N ASP A 258 -15.47 -0.53 -14.09
CA ASP A 258 -14.65 -1.64 -14.56
C ASP A 258 -13.85 -1.29 -15.83
N GLU A 259 -14.02 -0.07 -16.35
CA GLU A 259 -13.28 0.42 -17.51
C GLU A 259 -11.76 0.44 -17.24
N PRO A 260 -10.97 -0.19 -18.13
CA PRO A 260 -9.51 -0.15 -18.03
C PRO A 260 -8.96 1.25 -18.29
N ILE A 261 -8.11 1.71 -17.38
CA ILE A 261 -7.32 2.93 -17.54
C ILE A 261 -5.92 2.52 -17.98
N HIS A 262 -5.55 2.91 -19.19
CA HIS A 262 -4.22 2.68 -19.75
C HIS A 262 -3.27 3.80 -19.35
N ARG A 263 -2.18 3.43 -18.69
CA ARG A 263 -1.08 4.31 -18.32
C ARG A 263 0.22 3.78 -18.94
N PRO A 264 1.26 4.61 -19.07
CA PRO A 264 2.55 4.13 -19.55
C PRO A 264 3.06 2.92 -18.73
N GLY A 265 3.12 1.75 -19.37
CA GLY A 265 3.63 0.52 -18.76
C GLY A 265 2.65 -0.22 -17.83
N GLU A 266 1.42 0.26 -17.63
CA GLU A 266 0.45 -0.41 -16.76
C GLU A 266 -1.01 -0.20 -17.21
N THR A 267 -1.87 -1.15 -16.86
CA THR A 267 -3.34 -1.00 -17.02
C THR A 267 -3.98 -1.21 -15.66
N ILE A 268 -4.76 -0.22 -15.24
CA ILE A 268 -5.43 -0.21 -13.94
C ILE A 268 -6.93 -0.36 -14.16
N VAL A 269 -7.57 -1.19 -13.36
CA VAL A 269 -9.03 -1.25 -13.22
C VAL A 269 -9.34 -0.94 -11.77
N PHE A 270 -10.14 0.10 -11.53
CA PHE A 270 -10.49 0.52 -10.17
C PHE A 270 -11.50 -0.40 -9.52
N GLN A 271 -12.45 -0.97 -10.26
CA GLN A 271 -13.42 -1.90 -9.66
C GLN A 271 -12.74 -3.13 -9.06
N LYS A 272 -13.04 -3.42 -7.79
CA LYS A 272 -12.59 -4.63 -7.07
C LYS A 272 -13.76 -5.28 -6.37
N VAL A 273 -13.79 -6.62 -6.32
CA VAL A 273 -14.75 -7.41 -5.54
C VAL A 273 -16.21 -7.00 -5.77
N ALA A 274 -16.56 -6.75 -7.04
CA ALA A 274 -17.86 -6.24 -7.45
C ALA A 274 -19.03 -7.07 -6.89
N GLY A 275 -20.05 -6.38 -6.37
CA GLY A 275 -21.26 -7.00 -5.81
C GLY A 275 -21.07 -7.76 -4.49
N SER A 276 -19.89 -7.69 -3.86
CA SER A 276 -19.67 -8.26 -2.52
C SER A 276 -20.27 -7.38 -1.42
N THR A 277 -20.54 -7.96 -0.26
CA THR A 277 -20.94 -7.23 0.96
C THR A 277 -19.78 -7.16 1.96
N PHE A 278 -19.78 -6.14 2.81
CA PHE A 278 -18.83 -5.97 3.92
C PHE A 278 -19.58 -6.00 5.26
N GLU A 279 -19.12 -6.84 6.19
CA GLU A 279 -19.67 -6.98 7.53
C GLU A 279 -18.54 -7.00 8.56
N VAL A 280 -18.80 -6.43 9.74
CA VAL A 280 -17.89 -6.49 10.88
C VAL A 280 -18.41 -7.50 11.88
N SER A 281 -17.52 -8.37 12.36
CA SER A 281 -17.81 -9.36 13.39
C SER A 281 -16.72 -9.29 14.46
N ALA A 282 -17.04 -9.66 15.70
CA ALA A 282 -15.99 -9.93 16.68
C ALA A 282 -15.31 -11.27 16.35
N SER A 283 -14.01 -11.37 16.60
CA SER A 283 -13.24 -12.62 16.48
C SER A 283 -13.83 -13.79 17.30
N ASP A 284 -14.40 -13.51 18.49
CA ASP A 284 -15.09 -14.52 19.31
C ASP A 284 -16.29 -15.17 18.58
N ASP A 285 -16.94 -14.41 17.70
CA ASP A 285 -18.14 -14.84 16.97
C ASP A 285 -17.82 -15.43 15.58
N SER A 286 -16.55 -15.38 15.14
CA SER A 286 -16.12 -15.85 13.82
C SER A 286 -14.90 -16.77 13.89
N ALA A 287 -15.14 -18.05 13.64
CA ALA A 287 -14.09 -19.05 13.51
C ALA A 287 -13.11 -18.72 12.36
N GLY A 288 -13.60 -18.10 11.29
CA GLY A 288 -12.79 -17.67 10.16
C GLY A 288 -11.81 -16.56 10.53
N ILE A 289 -12.25 -15.59 11.35
CA ILE A 289 -11.38 -14.53 11.87
C ILE A 289 -10.33 -15.12 12.81
N GLN A 290 -10.69 -16.07 13.69
CA GLN A 290 -9.70 -16.74 14.56
C GLN A 290 -8.60 -17.45 13.75
N VAL A 291 -8.93 -18.06 12.61
CA VAL A 291 -7.91 -18.63 11.72
C VAL A 291 -7.04 -17.54 11.09
N ALA A 292 -7.62 -16.39 10.71
CA ALA A 292 -6.86 -15.26 10.18
C ALA A 292 -5.88 -14.68 11.23
N ASP A 293 -6.33 -14.45 12.47
CA ASP A 293 -5.50 -14.01 13.61
C ASP A 293 -4.34 -14.99 13.85
N LEU A 294 -4.64 -16.29 13.93
CA LEU A 294 -3.63 -17.33 14.11
C LEU A 294 -2.53 -17.25 13.04
N ILE A 295 -2.92 -17.08 11.79
CA ILE A 295 -1.98 -17.03 10.67
C ILE A 295 -1.15 -15.76 10.72
N LEU A 296 -1.76 -14.61 11.03
CA LEU A 296 -1.03 -13.35 11.20
C LEU A 296 -0.03 -13.43 12.33
N TRP A 297 -0.42 -14.01 13.45
CA TRP A 297 0.46 -14.19 14.58
C TRP A 297 1.66 -15.07 14.25
N LEU A 298 1.44 -16.21 13.58
CA LEU A 298 2.52 -17.10 13.12
C LEU A 298 3.44 -16.41 12.11
N PHE A 299 2.86 -15.67 11.16
CA PHE A 299 3.59 -14.88 10.19
C PHE A 299 4.48 -13.83 10.86
N ARG A 300 3.95 -13.12 11.86
CA ARG A 300 4.73 -12.16 12.66
C ARG A 300 5.87 -12.83 13.43
N GLN A 301 5.64 -13.99 14.05
CA GLN A 301 6.74 -14.71 14.72
C GLN A 301 7.84 -15.12 13.73
N HIS A 302 7.46 -15.54 12.52
CA HIS A 302 8.40 -15.87 11.45
C HIS A 302 9.23 -14.66 11.01
N LEU A 303 8.60 -13.50 10.80
CA LEU A 303 9.30 -12.25 10.46
C LEU A 303 10.24 -11.77 11.57
N LEU A 304 9.89 -12.00 12.84
CA LEU A 304 10.77 -11.73 13.98
C LEU A 304 11.94 -12.73 14.08
N GLY A 305 12.14 -13.62 13.10
CA GLY A 305 13.19 -14.63 13.09
C GLY A 305 13.01 -15.72 14.15
N LYS A 306 11.84 -15.81 14.79
CA LYS A 306 11.60 -16.83 15.81
C LYS A 306 11.40 -18.18 15.15
N ARG A 307 12.04 -19.20 15.73
CA ARG A 307 11.86 -20.58 15.27
C ARG A 307 10.47 -21.08 15.63
N LEU A 308 9.65 -21.33 14.60
CA LEU A 308 8.36 -21.97 14.76
C LEU A 308 8.53 -23.47 15.04
N PRO A 309 7.76 -24.05 15.97
CA PRO A 309 7.71 -25.49 16.15
C PRO A 309 7.17 -26.22 14.91
N PRO A 310 7.39 -27.53 14.77
CA PRO A 310 7.19 -28.24 13.50
C PRO A 310 5.78 -28.18 12.91
N ALA A 311 4.71 -28.33 13.71
CA ALA A 311 3.34 -28.32 13.19
C ALA A 311 2.91 -26.91 12.77
N SER A 312 3.24 -25.91 13.59
CA SER A 312 3.04 -24.49 13.31
C SER A 312 3.79 -24.06 12.04
N ALA A 313 5.03 -24.52 11.86
CA ALA A 313 5.82 -24.27 10.66
C ALA A 313 5.18 -24.92 9.42
N ARG A 314 4.67 -26.16 9.52
CA ARG A 314 3.94 -26.81 8.41
C ARG A 314 2.67 -26.05 8.05
N LEU A 315 1.95 -25.53 9.04
CA LEU A 315 0.77 -24.71 8.83
C LEU A 315 1.13 -23.41 8.08
N LEU A 316 2.13 -22.67 8.55
CA LEU A 316 2.56 -21.44 7.88
C LEU A 316 3.11 -21.70 6.46
N ASN A 317 3.85 -22.79 6.24
CA ASN A 317 4.31 -23.17 4.91
C ASN A 317 3.15 -23.47 3.95
N TYR A 318 2.06 -24.05 4.46
CA TYR A 318 0.85 -24.23 3.66
C TYR A 318 0.22 -22.88 3.28
N VAL A 319 0.19 -21.93 4.22
CA VAL A 319 -0.28 -20.56 3.97
C VAL A 319 0.56 -19.91 2.86
N PHE A 320 1.89 -19.93 2.94
CA PHE A 320 2.75 -19.37 1.88
C PHE A 320 2.52 -20.04 0.52
N LYS A 321 2.38 -21.38 0.50
CA LYS A 321 2.13 -22.12 -0.75
C LYS A 321 0.77 -21.82 -1.37
N LYS A 322 -0.23 -21.47 -0.57
CA LYS A 322 -1.63 -21.32 -1.00
C LYS A 322 -2.14 -19.88 -0.97
N GLY A 323 -1.32 -18.97 -0.48
CA GLY A 323 -1.68 -17.58 -0.28
C GLY A 323 -1.14 -16.64 -1.35
N TYR A 324 -1.64 -15.41 -1.28
CA TYR A 324 -1.01 -14.25 -1.87
C TYR A 324 -0.32 -13.46 -0.77
N HIS A 325 0.90 -13.01 -1.07
CA HIS A 325 1.68 -12.15 -0.20
C HIS A 325 1.84 -10.78 -0.85
N SER A 326 1.56 -9.72 -0.10
CA SER A 326 1.77 -8.34 -0.53
C SER A 326 2.67 -7.64 0.45
N ASP A 327 3.92 -7.42 0.06
CA ASP A 327 4.91 -6.72 0.89
C ASP A 327 5.07 -5.27 0.44
N PHE A 328 4.44 -4.36 1.19
CA PHE A 328 4.54 -2.92 1.00
C PHE A 328 5.58 -2.36 1.98
N SER A 329 6.85 -2.65 1.69
CA SER A 329 8.02 -2.24 2.45
C SER A 329 9.15 -1.83 1.50
N PHE A 330 10.21 -1.21 2.04
CA PHE A 330 11.41 -0.93 1.23
C PHE A 330 12.00 -2.21 0.64
N ASP A 331 12.12 -3.26 1.44
CA ASP A 331 12.66 -4.55 0.99
C ASP A 331 11.74 -5.18 -0.06
N GLY A 332 10.45 -5.32 0.26
CA GLY A 332 9.48 -6.01 -0.59
C GLY A 332 9.22 -5.33 -1.93
N VAL A 333 9.13 -4.00 -1.94
CA VAL A 333 9.01 -3.23 -3.20
C VAL A 333 10.36 -3.12 -3.89
N GLY A 334 11.46 -3.00 -3.14
CA GLY A 334 12.81 -2.92 -3.68
C GLY A 334 13.17 -4.15 -4.49
N GLU A 335 12.96 -5.36 -3.96
CA GLU A 335 13.19 -6.61 -4.68
C GLU A 335 12.38 -6.68 -6.00
N GLN A 336 11.11 -6.25 -5.99
CA GLN A 336 10.26 -6.22 -7.18
C GLN A 336 10.79 -5.25 -8.24
N VAL A 337 11.22 -4.07 -7.80
CA VAL A 337 11.78 -3.03 -8.66
C VAL A 337 13.12 -3.49 -9.24
N GLU A 338 14.01 -4.05 -8.42
CA GLU A 338 15.29 -4.59 -8.87
C GLU A 338 15.13 -5.69 -9.92
N GLU A 339 14.19 -6.62 -9.73
CA GLU A 339 13.93 -7.68 -10.71
C GLU A 339 13.45 -7.10 -12.05
N GLN A 340 12.55 -6.12 -12.01
CA GLN A 340 12.09 -5.43 -13.22
C GLN A 340 13.25 -4.69 -13.91
N TYR A 341 14.09 -3.99 -13.16
CA TYR A 341 15.24 -3.28 -13.71
C TYR A 341 16.32 -4.21 -14.25
N ARG A 342 16.55 -5.37 -13.62
CA ARG A 342 17.50 -6.36 -14.13
C ARG A 342 17.15 -6.79 -15.55
N GLN A 343 15.85 -6.99 -15.82
CA GLN A 343 15.35 -7.33 -17.16
C GLN A 343 15.55 -6.18 -18.15
N ILE A 344 15.25 -4.94 -17.74
CA ILE A 344 15.43 -3.74 -18.57
C ILE A 344 16.92 -3.54 -18.90
N MET A 345 17.80 -3.60 -17.89
CA MET A 345 19.23 -3.35 -18.03
C MET A 345 19.97 -4.47 -18.77
N ALA A 346 19.39 -5.67 -18.85
CA ALA A 346 19.90 -6.78 -19.66
C ALA A 346 19.49 -6.70 -21.13
N THR A 347 18.61 -5.76 -21.50
CA THR A 347 18.16 -5.59 -22.88
C THR A 347 19.15 -4.73 -23.64
N ASP A 348 19.66 -5.24 -24.77
CA ASP A 348 20.49 -4.44 -25.67
C ASP A 348 19.71 -3.21 -26.14
N LEU A 349 20.36 -2.05 -26.12
CA LEU A 349 19.77 -0.78 -26.53
C LEU A 349 20.34 -0.38 -27.91
N PRO A 350 19.61 -0.61 -29.01
CA PRO A 350 20.06 -0.17 -30.33
C PRO A 350 20.25 1.36 -30.36
N PRO A 351 21.22 1.88 -31.13
CA PRO A 351 21.50 3.32 -31.19
C PRO A 351 20.28 4.18 -31.58
N GLU A 352 19.37 3.64 -32.39
CA GLU A 352 18.12 4.31 -32.76
C GLU A 352 17.18 4.50 -31.55
N ILE A 353 17.05 3.47 -30.71
CA ILE A 353 16.24 3.52 -29.49
C ILE A 353 16.88 4.44 -28.46
N GLU A 354 18.22 4.42 -28.34
CA GLU A 354 18.96 5.32 -27.47
C GLU A 354 18.72 6.79 -27.86
N LYS A 355 18.84 7.12 -29.15
CA LYS A 355 18.55 8.47 -29.65
C LYS A 355 17.12 8.91 -29.32
N LYS A 356 16.14 8.03 -29.58
CA LYS A 356 14.74 8.30 -29.27
C LYS A 356 14.52 8.51 -27.76
N ALA A 357 15.19 7.74 -26.91
CA ALA A 357 15.13 7.89 -25.46
C ALA A 357 15.70 9.26 -25.02
N GLN A 358 16.83 9.69 -25.60
CA GLN A 358 17.40 11.02 -25.32
C GLN A 358 16.46 12.15 -25.73
N GLU A 359 15.80 12.04 -26.89
CA GLU A 359 14.79 12.99 -27.34
C GLU A 359 13.59 13.04 -26.38
N MET A 360 13.12 11.89 -25.88
CA MET A 360 12.05 11.83 -24.89
C MET A 360 12.45 12.47 -23.56
N ILE A 361 13.66 12.25 -23.08
CA ILE A 361 14.18 12.85 -21.84
C ILE A 361 14.24 14.37 -21.98
N ALA A 362 14.79 14.88 -23.09
CA ALA A 362 14.86 16.30 -23.37
C ALA A 362 13.45 16.93 -23.51
N GLY A 363 12.52 16.23 -24.16
CA GLY A 363 11.13 16.66 -24.29
C GLY A 363 10.41 16.77 -22.95
N ASN A 364 10.60 15.80 -22.05
CA ASN A 364 10.04 15.83 -20.70
C ASN A 364 10.59 17.00 -19.86
N GLU A 365 11.88 17.29 -20.00
CA GLU A 365 12.51 18.41 -19.30
C GLU A 365 11.99 19.76 -19.80
N LEU A 366 11.89 19.93 -21.13
CA LEU A 366 11.29 21.12 -21.72
C LEU A 366 9.83 21.30 -21.30
N HIS A 367 9.06 20.21 -21.21
CA HIS A 367 7.69 20.25 -20.73
C HIS A 367 7.61 20.76 -19.29
N ARG A 368 8.45 20.25 -18.40
CA ARG A 368 8.53 20.68 -16.99
C ARG A 368 8.84 22.17 -16.86
N GLN A 369 9.86 22.65 -17.57
CA GLN A 369 10.22 24.08 -17.59
C GLN A 369 9.07 24.96 -18.10
N ARG A 370 8.35 24.51 -19.13
CA ARG A 370 7.14 25.20 -19.61
C ARG A 370 6.03 25.22 -18.57
N MET A 371 5.86 24.15 -17.79
CA MET A 371 4.81 24.09 -16.76
C MET A 371 5.08 25.05 -15.61
N ILE A 372 6.34 25.19 -15.21
CA ILE A 372 6.78 26.20 -14.24
C ILE A 372 6.49 27.60 -14.80
N ALA A 373 7.00 27.91 -15.99
CA ALA A 373 6.81 29.23 -16.59
C ALA A 373 5.33 29.60 -16.80
N ALA A 374 4.51 28.64 -17.22
CA ALA A 374 3.08 28.85 -17.35
C ALA A 374 2.42 29.11 -16.00
N TYR A 375 2.83 28.42 -14.93
CA TYR A 375 2.27 28.66 -13.58
C TYR A 375 2.58 30.07 -13.10
N GLU A 376 3.80 30.57 -13.35
CA GLU A 376 4.16 31.96 -13.03
C GLU A 376 3.33 32.99 -13.83
N GLU A 377 2.85 32.62 -15.02
CA GLU A 377 2.04 33.50 -15.87
C GLU A 377 0.54 33.50 -15.48
N ASP A 378 -0.04 32.32 -15.26
CA ASP A 378 -1.49 32.12 -15.13
C ASP A 378 -1.97 31.64 -13.76
N GLY A 379 -1.07 31.17 -12.89
CA GLY A 379 -1.38 30.60 -11.58
C GLY A 379 -2.15 29.27 -11.62
N LEU A 380 -2.27 28.64 -12.80
CA LEU A 380 -3.02 27.39 -13.00
C LEU A 380 -2.11 26.17 -12.85
N MET A 381 -2.65 25.12 -12.24
CA MET A 381 -1.93 23.87 -12.07
C MET A 381 -1.91 23.03 -13.35
N PRO A 382 -0.90 22.16 -13.53
CA PRO A 382 -0.85 21.22 -14.65
C PRO A 382 -2.15 20.45 -14.88
N TYR A 383 -2.81 19.94 -13.83
CA TYR A 383 -4.08 19.21 -13.96
C TYR A 383 -5.28 20.09 -14.37
N GLN A 384 -5.20 21.40 -14.16
CA GLN A 384 -6.26 22.36 -14.52
C GLN A 384 -6.16 22.79 -15.98
N ARG A 385 -4.98 22.64 -16.58
CA ARG A 385 -4.76 22.93 -17.98
C ARG A 385 -5.41 21.84 -18.81
N ARG A 386 -6.11 22.23 -19.88
CA ARG A 386 -6.49 21.27 -20.92
C ARG A 386 -5.22 20.55 -21.37
N PRO A 387 -5.26 19.23 -21.64
CA PRO A 387 -4.08 18.51 -22.07
C PRO A 387 -3.42 19.28 -23.21
N LEU A 388 -2.20 19.75 -22.95
CA LEU A 388 -1.38 20.37 -23.97
C LEU A 388 -1.22 19.29 -25.03
N ARG A 389 -1.80 19.51 -26.21
CA ARG A 389 -1.54 18.66 -27.37
C ARG A 389 -0.02 18.53 -27.47
N LEU A 390 0.49 17.33 -27.22
CA LEU A 390 1.91 17.07 -27.42
C LEU A 390 2.19 17.41 -28.89
N ALA A 391 3.23 18.21 -29.14
CA ALA A 391 3.63 18.56 -30.50
C ALA A 391 3.92 17.25 -31.26
N GLY A 392 2.97 16.82 -32.09
CA GLY A 392 2.98 15.50 -32.73
C GLY A 392 1.61 14.84 -32.93
N GLU A 393 0.54 15.28 -32.25
CA GLU A 393 -0.81 14.71 -32.45
C GLU A 393 -1.53 15.20 -33.73
N ASP A 394 -0.90 16.06 -34.53
CA ASP A 394 -1.29 16.26 -35.92
C ASP A 394 -0.47 15.31 -36.81
N LYS A 395 -0.85 14.03 -36.83
CA LYS A 395 -0.76 13.14 -38.02
C LYS A 395 -1.38 11.75 -37.76
N SER A 396 -2.36 11.47 -38.62
CA SER A 396 -3.13 10.24 -38.91
C SER A 396 -4.26 9.87 -37.96
#